data_AF-A0A1S3GNG1-F1
#
_entry.id   AF-A0A1S3GNG1-F1
#
_cell.length_a   1.000
_cell.length_b   1.000
_cell.length_c   1.000
_cell.angle_alpha   90.00
_cell.angle_beta   90.00
_cell.angle_gamma   90.00
#
_symmetry.space_group_name_H-M   'P 1'
#
loop_
_entity.id
_entity.type
_entity.pdbx_description
1 polymer ?
#
loop_
_entity_poly.entity_id
_entity_poly.type
_entity_poly.pdbx_seq_one_letter_code
_entity_poly.pdbx_strand_id
1 'polypeptide(L)'
;MQAWALPSSLPSSHPLWFVVSVVSLTVKIRSLEEHMQKHQKDKAQKRHLLMSTAKRKKMLKNLRKINYDVFEKICKELGIEYTITPLYCRKAHRRLLIKKALCLRVFQEKQKLKKQKKALKAAAAAAQKQEKQGIPESPSKT
;
A
#
# COMPACT_ATOMS: atom_id res chain seq x y z
N MET A 1 -15.45 -21.63 49.17
CA MET A 1 -15.77 -20.73 48.03
C MET A 1 -14.72 -20.92 46.95
N GLN A 2 -14.92 -21.86 46.03
CA GLN A 2 -14.06 -22.00 44.84
C GLN A 2 -14.88 -21.59 43.62
N ALA A 3 -14.58 -20.41 43.09
CA ALA A 3 -15.16 -19.91 41.86
C ALA A 3 -14.47 -20.60 40.67
N TRP A 4 -15.21 -21.44 39.96
CA TRP A 4 -14.77 -21.99 38.68
C TRP A 4 -14.82 -20.88 37.63
N ALA A 5 -13.67 -20.29 37.34
CA ALA A 5 -13.49 -19.44 36.16
C ALA A 5 -13.46 -20.35 34.91
N LEU A 6 -14.61 -20.48 34.24
CA LEU A 6 -14.69 -21.06 32.90
C LEU A 6 -13.96 -20.13 31.91
N PRO A 7 -13.00 -20.62 31.10
CA PRO A 7 -12.36 -19.84 30.07
C PRO A 7 -13.37 -19.45 28.98
N SER A 8 -13.74 -18.19 28.93
CA SER A 8 -14.62 -17.57 27.94
C SER A 8 -13.90 -17.29 26.61
N SER A 9 -13.30 -18.31 25.99
CA SER A 9 -12.83 -18.20 24.61
C SER A 9 -12.80 -19.55 23.92
N LEU A 10 -13.98 -20.04 23.52
CA LEU A 10 -14.07 -21.00 22.44
C LEU A 10 -13.41 -20.39 21.19
N PRO A 11 -12.38 -21.00 20.61
CA PRO A 11 -11.85 -20.55 19.33
C PRO A 11 -12.94 -20.75 18.30
N SER A 12 -13.53 -19.64 17.86
CA SER A 12 -14.54 -19.59 16.80
C SER A 12 -14.24 -20.63 15.71
N SER A 13 -15.15 -21.57 15.47
CA SER A 13 -15.00 -22.70 14.52
C SER A 13 -14.98 -22.30 13.04
N HIS A 14 -14.61 -21.05 12.73
CA HIS A 14 -14.69 -20.47 11.39
C HIS A 14 -13.36 -20.34 10.60
N PRO A 15 -12.12 -20.36 11.16
CA PRO A 15 -10.92 -20.07 10.37
C PRO A 15 -10.50 -21.22 9.45
N LEU A 16 -10.68 -22.48 9.87
CA LEU A 16 -10.22 -23.66 9.11
C LEU A 16 -10.90 -23.77 7.74
N TRP A 17 -12.22 -23.55 7.68
CA TRP A 17 -12.96 -23.55 6.41
C TRP A 17 -12.49 -22.46 5.44
N PHE A 18 -12.16 -21.25 5.95
CA PHE A 18 -11.61 -20.18 5.13
C PHE A 18 -10.22 -20.55 4.57
N VAL A 19 -9.35 -21.14 5.40
CA VAL A 19 -8.01 -21.59 4.95
C VAL A 19 -8.13 -22.63 3.85
N VAL A 20 -8.89 -23.70 4.08
CA VAL A 20 -9.08 -24.80 3.12
C VAL A 20 -9.67 -24.28 1.82
N SER A 21 -10.66 -23.39 1.90
CA SER A 21 -11.28 -22.80 0.72
C SER A 21 -10.30 -21.92 -0.07
N VAL A 22 -9.47 -21.11 0.60
CA VAL A 22 -8.46 -20.27 -0.08
C VAL A 22 -7.41 -21.13 -0.79
N VAL A 23 -6.96 -22.22 -0.17
CA VAL A 23 -6.03 -23.18 -0.78
C VAL A 23 -6.67 -23.86 -1.99
N SER A 24 -7.90 -24.38 -1.86
CA SER A 24 -8.64 -25.00 -2.96
C SER A 24 -8.86 -24.05 -4.14
N LEU A 25 -9.22 -22.79 -3.87
CA LEU A 25 -9.34 -21.76 -4.91
C LEU A 25 -8.00 -21.49 -5.59
N THR A 26 -6.90 -21.51 -4.86
CA THR A 26 -5.56 -21.25 -5.42
C THR A 26 -5.12 -22.38 -6.34
N VAL A 27 -5.37 -23.64 -5.99
CA VAL A 27 -5.14 -24.78 -6.88
C VAL A 27 -5.97 -24.66 -8.16
N LYS A 28 -7.25 -24.31 -8.03
CA LYS A 28 -8.13 -24.07 -9.19
C LYS A 28 -7.62 -22.94 -10.09
N ILE A 29 -7.18 -21.83 -9.50
CA ILE A 29 -6.61 -20.70 -10.26
C ILE A 29 -5.37 -21.14 -11.05
N ARG A 30 -4.45 -21.91 -10.46
CA ARG A 30 -3.26 -22.42 -11.16
C ARG A 30 -3.64 -23.28 -12.37
N SER A 31 -4.58 -24.22 -12.18
CA SER A 31 -5.09 -25.04 -13.29
C SER A 31 -5.76 -24.22 -14.40
N LEU A 32 -6.51 -23.17 -14.04
CA LEU A 32 -7.12 -22.25 -15.00
C LEU A 32 -6.08 -21.41 -15.75
N GLU A 33 -5.01 -21.00 -15.08
CA GLU A 33 -3.89 -20.26 -15.66
C GLU A 33 -3.14 -21.12 -16.69
N GLU A 34 -2.81 -22.37 -16.35
CA GLU A 34 -2.20 -23.35 -17.27
C GLU A 34 -3.08 -23.58 -18.51
N HIS A 35 -4.40 -23.70 -18.32
CA HIS A 35 -5.34 -23.84 -19.44
C HIS A 35 -5.38 -22.57 -20.31
N MET A 36 -5.38 -21.37 -19.71
CA MET A 36 -5.38 -20.09 -20.44
C MET A 36 -4.10 -19.84 -21.22
N GLN A 37 -2.96 -20.33 -20.74
CA GLN A 37 -1.70 -20.24 -21.48
C GLN A 37 -1.77 -21.01 -22.81
N LYS A 38 -2.39 -22.20 -22.81
CA LYS A 38 -2.61 -23.03 -24.00
C LYS A 38 -3.76 -22.52 -24.87
N HIS A 39 -4.87 -22.08 -24.28
CA HIS A 39 -6.11 -21.71 -24.97
C HIS A 39 -6.54 -20.27 -24.68
N GLN A 40 -5.83 -19.30 -25.25
CA GLN A 40 -6.06 -17.88 -24.98
C GLN A 40 -7.40 -17.33 -25.48
N LYS A 41 -8.06 -18.03 -26.42
CA LYS A 41 -9.31 -17.58 -27.05
C LYS A 41 -10.56 -17.95 -26.25
N ASP A 42 -10.46 -18.85 -25.27
CA ASP A 42 -11.62 -19.25 -24.46
C ASP A 42 -12.00 -18.14 -23.46
N LYS A 43 -13.12 -17.48 -23.73
CA LYS A 43 -13.66 -16.39 -22.92
C LYS A 43 -14.39 -16.90 -21.67
N ALA A 44 -14.97 -18.09 -21.71
CA ALA A 44 -15.70 -18.65 -20.59
C ALA A 44 -14.73 -18.94 -19.44
N GLN A 45 -13.60 -19.54 -19.77
CA GLN A 45 -12.61 -19.89 -18.76
C GLN A 45 -11.83 -18.67 -18.25
N LYS A 46 -11.60 -17.67 -19.11
CA LYS A 46 -11.10 -16.35 -18.67
C LYS A 46 -12.03 -15.69 -17.65
N ARG A 47 -13.36 -15.78 -17.85
CA ARG A 47 -14.35 -15.28 -16.88
C ARG A 47 -14.26 -16.05 -15.56
N HIS A 48 -14.17 -17.37 -15.58
CA HIS A 48 -14.03 -18.17 -14.35
C HIS A 48 -12.74 -17.86 -13.58
N LEU A 49 -11.63 -17.62 -14.29
CA LEU A 49 -10.37 -17.21 -13.69
C LEU A 49 -10.51 -15.87 -12.94
N LEU A 50 -11.13 -14.87 -13.59
CA LEU A 50 -11.38 -13.56 -12.98
C LEU A 50 -12.30 -13.66 -11.76
N MET A 51 -13.38 -14.45 -11.85
CA MET A 51 -14.32 -14.67 -10.74
C MET A 51 -13.66 -15.39 -9.56
N SER A 52 -12.88 -16.44 -9.82
CA SER A 52 -12.15 -17.19 -8.78
C SER A 52 -11.12 -16.30 -8.08
N THR A 53 -10.41 -15.47 -8.84
CA THR A 53 -9.45 -14.49 -8.29
C THR A 53 -10.15 -13.45 -7.42
N ALA A 54 -11.31 -12.93 -7.86
CA ALA A 54 -12.11 -11.98 -7.08
C ALA A 54 -12.65 -12.62 -5.79
N LYS A 55 -13.14 -13.86 -5.86
CA LYS A 55 -13.60 -14.62 -4.69
C LYS A 55 -12.47 -14.83 -3.68
N ARG A 56 -11.28 -15.25 -4.13
CA ARG A 56 -10.09 -15.38 -3.28
C ARG A 56 -9.74 -14.05 -2.60
N LYS A 57 -9.73 -12.92 -3.34
CA LYS A 57 -9.49 -11.59 -2.76
C LYS A 57 -10.52 -11.20 -1.69
N LYS A 58 -11.80 -11.53 -1.90
CA LYS A 58 -12.87 -11.30 -0.92
C LYS A 58 -12.64 -12.12 0.36
N MET A 59 -12.24 -13.38 0.22
CA MET A 59 -11.94 -14.25 1.37
C MET A 59 -10.73 -13.75 2.15
N LEU A 60 -9.65 -13.34 1.48
CA LEU A 60 -8.48 -12.75 2.13
C LEU A 60 -8.81 -11.44 2.86
N LYS A 61 -9.69 -10.60 2.29
CA LYS A 61 -10.19 -9.40 2.96
C LYS A 61 -10.95 -9.74 4.26
N ASN A 62 -11.73 -10.83 4.26
CA ASN A 62 -12.45 -11.27 5.44
C ASN A 62 -11.52 -11.88 6.48
N LEU A 63 -10.57 -12.72 6.06
CA LEU A 63 -9.55 -13.30 6.95
C LEU A 63 -8.76 -12.22 7.69
N ARG A 64 -8.32 -11.19 6.98
CA ARG A 64 -7.60 -10.05 7.58
C ARG A 64 -8.39 -9.35 8.69
N LYS A 65 -9.73 -9.36 8.65
CA LYS A 65 -10.58 -8.75 9.70
C LYS A 65 -10.75 -9.65 10.92
N ILE A 66 -10.70 -10.96 10.73
CA ILE A 66 -10.98 -11.94 11.77
C ILE A 66 -9.68 -12.32 12.49
N ASN A 67 -8.68 -12.85 11.75
CA ASN A 67 -7.43 -13.36 12.30
C ASN A 67 -6.25 -12.95 11.41
N TYR A 68 -5.40 -12.06 11.92
CA TYR A 68 -4.25 -11.56 11.17
C TYR A 68 -3.13 -12.60 11.04
N ASP A 69 -2.82 -13.35 12.09
CA ASP A 69 -1.71 -14.31 12.12
C ASP A 69 -1.87 -15.42 11.07
N VAL A 70 -3.10 -15.94 10.94
CA VAL A 70 -3.44 -16.97 9.95
C VAL A 70 -3.37 -16.38 8.54
N PHE A 71 -3.82 -15.13 8.35
CA PHE A 71 -3.74 -14.44 7.07
C PHE A 71 -2.29 -14.27 6.61
N GLU A 72 -1.39 -13.85 7.51
CA GLU A 72 0.03 -13.67 7.19
C GLU A 72 0.70 -14.99 6.79
N LYS A 73 0.44 -16.08 7.52
CA LYS A 73 0.94 -17.43 7.20
C LYS A 73 0.48 -17.88 5.82
N ILE A 74 -0.81 -17.77 5.52
CA ILE A 74 -1.38 -18.17 4.21
C ILE A 74 -0.77 -17.35 3.07
N CYS A 75 -0.62 -16.03 3.25
CA CYS A 75 -0.01 -15.17 2.23
C CYS A 75 1.44 -15.57 1.95
N LYS A 76 2.21 -15.93 2.99
CA LYS A 76 3.59 -16.43 2.88
C LYS A 76 3.64 -17.79 2.17
N GLU A 77 2.85 -18.76 2.60
CA GLU A 77 2.82 -20.12 2.05
C GLU A 77 2.37 -20.18 0.59
N LEU A 78 1.36 -19.38 0.22
CA LEU A 78 0.84 -19.36 -1.14
C LEU A 78 1.59 -18.40 -2.07
N GLY A 79 2.48 -17.56 -1.54
CA GLY A 79 3.19 -16.51 -2.29
C GLY A 79 2.25 -15.44 -2.85
N ILE A 80 1.21 -15.06 -2.10
CA ILE A 80 0.19 -14.10 -2.56
C ILE A 80 0.40 -12.73 -1.91
N GLU A 81 0.66 -11.72 -2.74
CA GLU A 81 0.69 -10.32 -2.29
C GLU A 81 -0.73 -9.73 -2.17
N TYR A 82 -1.08 -9.24 -0.98
CA TYR A 82 -2.34 -8.57 -0.75
C TYR A 82 -2.25 -7.08 -1.09
N THR A 83 -2.81 -6.70 -2.25
CA THR A 83 -2.95 -5.30 -2.65
C THR A 83 -4.29 -4.72 -2.19
N ILE A 84 -4.27 -3.58 -1.51
CA ILE A 84 -5.48 -2.82 -1.18
C ILE A 84 -6.15 -2.35 -2.48
N THR A 85 -7.45 -2.59 -2.62
CA THR A 85 -8.19 -2.13 -3.80
C THR A 85 -8.23 -0.61 -3.84
N PRO A 86 -7.95 0.02 -5.01
CA PRO A 86 -8.05 1.46 -5.13
C PRO A 86 -9.48 1.93 -4.87
N LEU A 87 -9.64 3.12 -4.26
CA LEU A 87 -10.94 3.67 -3.93
C LEU A 87 -11.79 3.98 -5.17
N TYR A 88 -11.14 4.35 -6.28
CA TYR A 88 -11.81 4.71 -7.52
C TYR A 88 -11.19 4.00 -8.73
N CYS A 89 -12.00 3.24 -9.45
CA CYS A 89 -11.60 2.60 -10.72
C CYS A 89 -11.88 3.54 -11.89
N ARG A 90 -11.04 4.56 -12.12
CA ARG A 90 -11.14 5.46 -13.27
C ARG A 90 -10.30 4.95 -14.44
N LYS A 91 -10.86 4.96 -15.66
CA LYS A 91 -10.11 4.59 -16.86
C LYS A 91 -9.07 5.67 -17.18
N ALA A 92 -7.81 5.27 -17.22
CA ALA A 92 -6.70 6.17 -17.55
C ALA A 92 -6.60 6.36 -19.07
N HIS A 93 -7.26 7.41 -19.58
CA HIS A 93 -7.19 7.76 -21.00
C HIS A 93 -5.89 8.53 -21.32
N ARG A 94 -5.46 8.51 -22.59
CA ARG A 94 -4.16 9.09 -23.04
C ARG A 94 -3.97 10.54 -22.57
N ARG A 95 -4.98 11.40 -22.76
CA ARG A 95 -4.93 12.82 -22.32
C ARG A 95 -4.71 12.96 -20.80
N LEU A 96 -5.39 12.16 -19.97
CA LEU A 96 -5.20 12.19 -18.52
C LEU A 96 -3.81 11.70 -18.12
N LEU A 97 -3.29 10.65 -18.76
CA LEU A 97 -1.94 10.15 -18.50
C LEU A 97 -0.88 11.22 -18.80
N ILE A 98 -0.97 11.86 -19.97
CA ILE A 98 -0.05 12.95 -20.37
C ILE A 98 -0.16 14.12 -19.41
N LYS A 99 -1.38 14.59 -19.12
CA LYS A 99 -1.61 15.69 -18.18
C LYS A 99 -1.06 15.38 -16.79
N LYS A 100 -1.30 14.16 -16.28
CA LYS A 100 -0.81 13.73 -14.96
C LYS A 100 0.72 13.68 -14.93
N ALA A 101 1.35 13.13 -15.97
CA ALA A 101 2.81 13.08 -16.07
C ALA A 101 3.44 14.49 -16.09
N LEU A 102 2.85 15.41 -16.86
CA LEU A 102 3.28 16.81 -16.89
C LEU A 102 3.13 17.48 -15.52
N CYS A 103 1.97 17.35 -14.88
CA CYS A 103 1.73 17.93 -13.55
C CYS A 103 2.72 17.42 -12.50
N LEU A 104 3.09 16.14 -12.54
CA LEU A 104 4.09 15.57 -11.63
C LEU A 104 5.47 16.19 -11.86
N ARG A 105 5.90 16.36 -13.12
CA ARG A 105 7.18 17.01 -13.45
C ARG A 105 7.21 18.46 -12.97
N VAL A 106 6.18 19.24 -13.30
CA VAL A 106 6.06 20.64 -12.88
C VAL A 106 6.07 20.76 -11.35
N PHE A 107 5.42 19.84 -10.66
CA PHE A 107 5.43 19.82 -9.20
C PHE A 107 6.83 19.58 -8.63
N GLN A 108 7.58 18.61 -9.18
CA GLN A 108 8.95 18.33 -8.75
C GLN A 108 9.87 19.54 -8.95
N GLU A 109 9.81 20.19 -10.11
CA GLU A 109 10.60 21.39 -10.40
C GLU A 109 10.25 22.55 -9.46
N LYS A 110 8.95 22.78 -9.21
CA LYS A 110 8.51 23.79 -8.26
C LYS A 110 9.04 23.52 -6.85
N GLN A 111 9.07 22.26 -6.41
CA GLN A 111 9.64 21.89 -5.11
C GLN A 111 11.15 22.14 -5.04
N LYS A 112 11.90 21.84 -6.10
CA LYS A 112 13.34 22.14 -6.18
C LYS A 112 13.61 23.64 -6.03
N LEU A 113 12.92 24.47 -6.81
CA LEU A 113 13.07 25.92 -6.75
C LEU A 113 12.70 26.49 -5.38
N LYS A 114 11.62 25.97 -4.76
CA LYS A 114 11.24 26.37 -3.40
C LYS A 114 12.32 26.03 -2.37
N LYS A 115 12.93 24.84 -2.47
CA LYS A 115 14.04 24.43 -1.59
C LYS A 115 15.26 25.34 -1.77
N GLN A 116 15.66 25.62 -3.01
CA GLN A 116 16.76 26.54 -3.30
C GLN A 116 16.50 27.93 -2.74
N LYS A 117 15.31 28.51 -2.98
CA LYS A 117 14.93 29.81 -2.42
C LYS A 117 14.96 29.83 -0.89
N LYS A 118 14.51 28.77 -0.23
CA LYS A 118 14.58 28.65 1.23
C LYS A 118 16.04 28.56 1.71
N ALA A 119 16.89 27.79 1.04
CA ALA A 119 18.30 27.66 1.38
C ALA A 119 19.04 29.00 1.23
N LEU A 120 18.82 29.73 0.13
CA LEU A 120 19.40 31.06 -0.08
C LEU A 120 18.94 32.06 0.97
N LYS A 121 17.65 32.06 1.33
CA LYS A 121 17.14 32.92 2.41
C LYS A 121 17.72 32.57 3.77
N ALA A 122 17.87 31.28 4.07
CA ALA A 122 18.49 30.81 5.31
C ALA A 122 19.98 31.18 5.37
N ALA A 123 20.71 31.02 4.26
CA ALA A 123 22.11 31.43 4.15
C ALA A 123 22.28 32.96 4.32
N ALA A 124 21.43 33.76 3.66
CA ALA A 124 21.43 35.21 3.82
C ALA A 124 21.11 35.64 5.27
N ALA A 125 20.12 35.01 5.90
CA ALA A 125 19.79 35.27 7.30
C ALA A 125 20.90 34.83 8.27
N ALA A 126 21.64 33.75 7.96
CA ALA A 126 22.80 33.31 8.73
C ALA A 126 23.97 34.28 8.59
N ALA A 127 24.27 34.75 7.37
CA ALA A 127 25.30 35.75 7.11
C ALA A 127 25.02 37.06 7.85
N GLN A 128 23.78 37.57 7.78
CA GLN A 128 23.37 38.77 8.52
C GLN A 128 23.46 38.62 10.05
N LYS A 129 23.28 37.40 10.59
CA LYS A 129 23.48 37.13 12.02
C LYS A 129 24.95 37.09 12.40
N GLN A 130 25.82 36.52 11.56
CA GLN A 130 27.26 36.50 11.76
C GLN A 130 27.87 37.91 11.71
N GLU A 131 27.45 38.73 10.74
CA GLU A 131 27.91 40.12 10.62
C GLU A 131 27.52 40.96 11.84
N LYS A 132 26.30 40.78 12.37
CA LYS A 132 25.87 41.43 13.63
C LYS A 132 26.62 40.96 14.87
N GLN A 133 27.14 39.73 14.88
CA GLN A 133 27.98 39.21 15.97
C GLN A 133 29.45 39.62 15.84
N GLY A 134 29.88 40.04 14.64
CA GLY A 134 31.26 40.47 14.34
C GLY A 134 31.51 41.98 14.48
N ILE A 135 30.52 42.78 14.86
CA ILE A 135 30.70 44.19 15.25
C ILE A 135 30.99 44.21 16.77
N PRO A 136 32.25 44.31 17.22
CA PRO A 136 32.53 44.51 18.64
C PRO A 136 32.06 45.91 19.02
N GLU A 137 31.25 46.03 20.07
CA GLU A 137 30.92 47.33 20.65
C GLU A 137 32.23 48.02 21.05
N SER A 138 32.57 49.09 20.34
CA SER A 138 33.75 49.90 20.63
C SER A 138 33.56 50.59 21.99
N PRO A 139 34.42 50.34 23.00
CA PRO A 139 34.22 50.89 24.33
C PRO A 139 34.50 52.39 24.36
N SER A 140 33.51 53.13 24.85
CA SER A 140 33.55 54.39 25.62
C SER A 140 34.69 55.39 25.38
N LYS A 141 34.32 56.66 25.14
CA LYS A 141 35.14 57.81 25.54
C LYS A 141 34.35 58.72 26.50
N THR A 142 34.61 58.54 27.79
CA THR A 142 34.61 59.58 28.84
C THR A 142 35.71 60.60 28.58
#